data_AF-A0A4Y2HA50-F1
#
_entry.id   AF-A0A4Y2HA50-F1
#
_cell.length_a   1.000
_cell.length_b   1.000
_cell.length_c   1.000
_cell.angle_alpha   90.00
_cell.angle_beta   90.00
_cell.angle_gamma   90.00
#
_symmetry.space_group_name_H-M   'P 1'
#
loop_
_entity.id
_entity.type
_entity.pdbx_description
1 polymer ?
#
loop_
_entity_poly.entity_id
_entity_poly.type
_entity_poly.pdbx_seq_one_letter_code
_entity_poly.pdbx_strand_id
1 'polypeptide(L)'
;MYGDLQAHLNCVKEMLPYFHASGLMLNLPIYICNMLHLENLIDPSVCRRFIQVFFTVRRSAKFSCGTSTDVIIEQSLMKSMQTDGGISRGRSTQESVISKWVYSMHATNTVCEGLEDLANVKMDITDKHVDASDSRVKRDTEDIKKLLG
;
A
#
# COMPACT_ATOMS: atom_id res chain seq x y z
N MET A 1 -18.12 -0.53 -13.02
CA MET A 1 -17.14 -1.26 -12.19
C MET A 1 -15.97 -0.37 -11.79
N TYR A 2 -15.26 0.29 -12.71
CA TYR A 2 -14.16 1.20 -12.35
C TYR A 2 -14.64 2.66 -12.26
N GLY A 3 -14.76 3.15 -11.02
CA GLY A 3 -15.21 4.51 -10.69
C GLY A 3 -16.20 4.58 -9.53
N ASP A 4 -16.78 3.45 -9.13
CA ASP A 4 -17.65 3.32 -7.95
C ASP A 4 -16.95 2.41 -6.94
N LEU A 5 -16.57 2.97 -5.79
CA LEU A 5 -15.90 2.25 -4.71
C LEU A 5 -16.75 1.07 -4.22
N GLN A 6 -18.07 1.24 -4.11
CA GLN A 6 -18.95 0.19 -3.58
C GLN A 6 -19.04 -0.99 -4.55
N ALA A 7 -19.21 -0.71 -5.84
CA ALA A 7 -19.21 -1.73 -6.88
C ALA A 7 -17.86 -2.45 -6.96
N HIS A 8 -16.75 -1.72 -6.78
CA HIS A 8 -15.42 -2.30 -6.71
C HIS A 8 -15.28 -3.26 -5.52
N LEU A 9 -15.63 -2.82 -4.30
CA LEU A 9 -15.53 -3.65 -3.10
C LEU A 9 -16.41 -4.90 -3.17
N ASN A 10 -17.62 -4.79 -3.74
CA ASN A 10 -18.48 -5.95 -3.95
C ASN A 10 -17.86 -6.97 -4.90
N CYS A 11 -17.28 -6.52 -6.03
CA CYS A 11 -16.58 -7.40 -6.95
C CYS A 11 -15.37 -8.09 -6.30
N VAL A 12 -14.59 -7.35 -5.52
CA VAL A 12 -13.42 -7.91 -4.83
C VAL A 12 -13.84 -8.95 -3.77
N LYS A 13 -14.93 -8.68 -3.03
CA LYS A 13 -15.51 -9.63 -2.07
C LYS A 13 -15.95 -10.94 -2.74
N GLU A 14 -16.62 -10.85 -3.88
CA GLU A 14 -17.04 -12.05 -4.64
C GLU A 14 -15.86 -12.87 -5.17
N MET A 15 -14.74 -12.22 -5.44
CA MET A 15 -13.52 -12.87 -5.93
C MET A 15 -12.66 -13.48 -4.83
N LEU A 16 -12.93 -13.20 -3.55
CA LEU A 16 -12.15 -13.70 -2.40
C LEU A 16 -11.91 -15.22 -2.42
N PRO A 17 -12.90 -16.09 -2.72
CA PRO A 17 -12.68 -17.54 -2.76
C PRO A 17 -11.66 -17.96 -3.81
N TYR A 18 -11.63 -17.28 -4.96
CA TYR A 18 -10.69 -17.55 -6.05
C TYR A 18 -9.27 -17.09 -5.70
N PHE A 19 -9.13 -15.93 -5.06
CA PHE A 19 -7.83 -15.45 -4.56
C PHE A 19 -7.28 -16.34 -3.45
N HIS A 20 -8.13 -16.81 -2.54
CA HIS A 20 -7.75 -17.79 -1.53
C HIS A 20 -7.24 -19.09 -2.17
N ALA A 21 -7.97 -19.62 -3.15
CA ALA A 21 -7.57 -20.83 -3.86
C ALA A 21 -6.27 -20.68 -4.67
N SER A 22 -5.93 -19.45 -5.10
CA SER A 22 -4.73 -19.13 -5.88
C SER A 22 -3.49 -18.84 -5.00
N GLY A 23 -3.63 -18.82 -3.67
CA GLY A 23 -2.53 -18.49 -2.75
C GLY A 23 -2.12 -17.01 -2.73
N LEU A 24 -2.90 -16.11 -3.34
CA LEU A 24 -2.59 -14.66 -3.49
C LEU A 24 -3.13 -13.82 -2.32
N MET A 25 -3.18 -14.37 -1.11
CA MET A 25 -4.08 -13.87 -0.06
C MET A 25 -3.36 -13.56 1.25
N LEU A 26 -2.56 -12.50 1.28
CA LEU A 26 -2.11 -11.94 2.57
C LEU A 26 -2.86 -10.65 2.92
N ASN A 27 -3.14 -9.76 1.96
CA ASN A 27 -3.59 -8.40 2.31
C ASN A 27 -4.97 -7.98 1.77
N LEU A 28 -5.61 -8.77 0.89
CA LEU A 28 -6.90 -8.40 0.29
C LEU A 28 -8.05 -8.23 1.31
N PRO A 29 -8.17 -9.08 2.34
CA PRO A 29 -9.17 -8.87 3.40
C PRO A 29 -8.93 -7.60 4.22
N ILE A 30 -7.66 -7.19 4.38
CA ILE A 30 -7.26 -5.96 5.08
C ILE A 30 -7.69 -4.75 4.27
N TYR A 31 -7.38 -4.76 2.97
CA TYR A 31 -7.82 -3.73 2.02
C TYR A 31 -9.34 -3.50 2.07
N ILE A 32 -10.14 -4.57 1.98
CA ILE A 32 -11.60 -4.47 2.02
C ILE A 32 -12.07 -3.86 3.35
N CYS A 33 -11.50 -4.30 4.47
CA CYS A 33 -11.84 -3.81 5.79
C CYS A 33 -11.54 -2.31 5.94
N ASN A 34 -10.36 -1.88 5.49
CA ASN A 34 -9.94 -0.48 5.58
C ASN A 34 -10.81 0.42 4.70
N MET A 35 -11.11 -0.02 3.47
CA MET A 35 -11.95 0.74 2.54
C MET A 35 -13.41 0.87 3.00
N LEU A 36 -13.94 -0.12 3.72
CA LEU A 36 -15.28 -0.04 4.31
C LEU A 36 -15.35 0.89 5.53
N HIS A 37 -14.27 0.96 6.32
CA HIS A 37 -14.22 1.83 7.49
C HIS A 37 -13.64 3.22 7.19
N LEU A 38 -13.30 3.51 5.93
CA LEU A 38 -12.69 4.77 5.52
C LEU A 38 -13.53 5.98 5.93
N GLU A 39 -14.86 5.91 5.80
CA GLU A 39 -15.77 6.99 6.21
C GLU A 39 -15.71 7.33 7.71
N ASN A 40 -15.31 6.36 8.55
CA ASN A 40 -15.19 6.55 10.00
C ASN A 40 -13.80 7.05 10.42
N LEU A 41 -12.80 6.98 9.54
CA LEU A 41 -11.40 7.27 9.84
C LEU A 41 -10.95 8.66 9.40
N ILE A 42 -11.59 9.22 8.37
CA ILE A 42 -11.21 10.52 7.80
C ILE A 42 -12.38 11.48 7.76
N ASP A 43 -12.08 12.78 7.69
CA ASP A 43 -13.09 13.82 7.59
C ASP A 43 -14.10 13.52 6.45
N PRO A 44 -15.42 13.62 6.70
CA PRO A 44 -16.45 13.27 5.71
C PRO A 44 -16.35 14.03 4.39
N SER A 45 -15.85 15.27 4.40
CA SER A 45 -15.67 16.07 3.18
C SER A 45 -14.52 15.55 2.32
N VAL A 46 -13.43 15.12 2.96
CA VAL A 46 -12.28 14.48 2.31
C VAL A 46 -12.68 13.11 1.77
N CYS A 47 -13.41 12.32 2.57
CA CYS A 47 -13.88 11.00 2.17
C CYS A 47 -14.77 11.06 0.92
N ARG A 48 -15.75 11.97 0.93
CA ARG A 48 -16.64 12.19 -0.22
C ARG A 48 -15.85 12.56 -1.48
N ARG A 49 -14.88 13.47 -1.34
CA ARG A 49 -14.06 13.91 -2.48
C ARG A 49 -13.16 12.79 -2.99
N PHE A 50 -12.66 11.94 -2.09
CA PHE A 50 -11.92 10.75 -2.46
C PHE A 50 -12.78 9.78 -3.27
N ILE A 51 -13.93 9.35 -2.74
CA ILE A 51 -14.83 8.39 -3.39
C ILE A 51 -15.27 8.89 -4.77
N GLN A 52 -15.61 10.17 -4.89
CA GLN A 52 -16.17 10.74 -6.13
C GLN A 52 -15.13 11.08 -7.20
N VAL A 53 -13.93 11.52 -6.80
CA VAL A 53 -12.96 12.12 -7.74
C VAL A 53 -11.62 11.40 -7.75
N PHE A 54 -11.11 10.99 -6.59
CA PHE A 54 -9.72 10.50 -6.46
C PHE A 54 -9.59 8.99 -6.33
N PHE A 55 -10.68 8.25 -6.16
CA PHE A 55 -10.63 6.80 -6.05
C PHE A 55 -10.07 6.15 -7.32
N THR A 56 -10.34 6.74 -8.48
CA THR A 56 -9.98 6.19 -9.78
C THR A 56 -9.25 7.22 -10.63
N VAL A 57 -8.07 6.86 -11.13
CA VAL A 57 -7.32 7.67 -12.10
C VAL A 57 -7.60 7.16 -13.51
N ARG A 58 -7.77 8.08 -14.45
CA ARG A 58 -8.04 7.78 -15.87
C ARG A 58 -7.00 8.47 -16.74
N ARG A 59 -6.36 7.72 -17.64
CA ARG A 59 -5.44 8.26 -18.66
C ARG A 59 -6.16 8.72 -19.94
N SER A 60 -7.41 8.32 -20.11
CA SER A 60 -8.22 8.67 -21.28
C SER A 60 -9.69 8.88 -20.89
N ALA A 61 -10.40 9.63 -21.73
CA ALA A 61 -11.84 9.87 -21.56
C ALA A 61 -12.72 8.65 -21.89
N LYS A 62 -12.14 7.50 -22.28
CA LYS A 62 -12.90 6.28 -22.63
C LYS A 62 -13.70 5.76 -21.44
N PHE A 63 -14.95 5.38 -21.68
CA PHE A 63 -15.83 4.81 -20.66
C PHE A 63 -15.17 3.57 -20.01
N SER A 64 -15.27 3.46 -18.69
CA SER A 64 -14.69 2.35 -17.91
C SER A 64 -13.16 2.16 -18.03
N CYS A 65 -12.40 3.19 -18.41
CA CYS A 65 -10.93 3.16 -18.45
C CYS A 65 -10.29 3.65 -17.13
N GLY A 66 -11.00 3.47 -16.02
CA GLY A 66 -10.51 3.83 -14.70
C GLY A 66 -9.63 2.75 -14.11
N THR A 67 -8.57 3.13 -13.42
CA THR A 67 -7.82 2.23 -12.54
C THR A 67 -7.86 2.81 -11.13
N SER A 68 -8.07 1.98 -10.11
CA SER A 68 -8.06 2.45 -8.74
C SER A 68 -6.69 3.04 -8.40
N THR A 69 -6.69 4.10 -7.60
CA THR A 69 -5.48 4.81 -7.20
C THR A 69 -4.53 3.91 -6.41
N ASP A 70 -5.08 3.03 -5.58
CA ASP A 70 -4.35 1.99 -4.83
C ASP A 70 -3.54 1.08 -5.75
N VAL A 71 -4.17 0.50 -6.78
CA VAL A 71 -3.49 -0.35 -7.79
C VAL A 71 -2.41 0.43 -8.54
N ILE A 72 -2.58 1.74 -8.75
CA ILE A 72 -1.56 2.57 -9.40
C ILE A 72 -0.36 2.77 -8.48
N ILE A 73 -0.58 3.02 -7.19
CA ILE A 73 0.47 3.16 -6.18
C ILE A 73 1.26 1.85 -6.09
N GLU A 74 0.57 0.72 -5.91
CA GLU A 74 1.19 -0.61 -5.87
C GLU A 74 1.99 -0.90 -7.13
N GLN A 75 1.40 -0.71 -8.31
CA GLN A 75 2.10 -0.94 -9.58
C GLN A 75 3.30 -0.01 -9.76
N SER A 76 3.20 1.24 -9.30
CA SER A 76 4.31 2.19 -9.37
C SER A 76 5.46 1.77 -8.46
N LEU A 77 5.14 1.30 -7.25
CA LEU A 77 6.11 0.75 -6.30
C LEU A 77 6.75 -0.53 -6.84
N MET A 78 5.95 -1.47 -7.34
CA MET A 78 6.47 -2.70 -7.94
C MET A 78 7.37 -2.41 -9.14
N LYS A 79 7.03 -1.41 -9.96
CA LYS A 79 7.88 -0.99 -11.08
C LYS A 79 9.21 -0.43 -10.61
N SER A 80 9.24 0.39 -9.56
CA SER A 80 10.51 0.91 -9.03
C SER A 80 11.40 -0.20 -8.46
N MET A 81 10.81 -1.28 -7.95
CA MET A 81 11.55 -2.48 -7.54
C MET A 81 12.14 -3.26 -8.72
N GLN A 82 11.47 -3.26 -9.88
CA GLN A 82 11.85 -4.06 -11.04
C GLN A 82 12.64 -3.27 -12.11
N THR A 83 12.84 -1.97 -11.94
CA THR A 83 13.66 -1.14 -12.84
C THR A 83 15.15 -1.45 -12.71
N ASP A 84 15.95 -1.01 -13.68
CA ASP A 84 17.42 -1.16 -13.61
C ASP A 84 17.98 -0.37 -12.42
N GLY A 85 18.69 -1.06 -11.51
CA GLY A 85 19.08 -0.52 -10.20
C GLY A 85 18.06 -0.71 -9.07
N GLY A 86 16.92 -1.35 -9.33
CA GLY A 86 15.93 -1.77 -8.33
C GLY A 86 16.12 -3.22 -7.87
N ILE A 87 15.54 -3.57 -6.70
CA ILE A 87 15.84 -4.79 -5.94
C ILE A 87 15.68 -6.12 -6.71
N SER A 88 14.78 -6.17 -7.69
CA SER A 88 14.33 -7.43 -8.32
C SER A 88 14.97 -7.75 -9.66
N ARG A 89 15.75 -6.85 -10.28
CA ARG A 89 16.26 -7.03 -11.66
C ARG A 89 17.79 -7.11 -11.73
N GLY A 90 18.32 -8.27 -12.14
CA GLY A 90 19.72 -8.44 -12.57
C GLY A 90 20.76 -8.18 -11.48
N ARG A 91 21.56 -7.11 -11.62
CA ARG A 91 22.71 -6.73 -10.76
C ARG A 91 22.35 -6.39 -9.30
N SER A 92 21.08 -6.47 -8.95
CA SER A 92 20.54 -6.03 -7.67
C SER A 92 20.77 -6.98 -6.49
N THR A 93 21.46 -8.10 -6.69
CA THR A 93 21.95 -8.93 -5.58
C THR A 93 23.22 -8.39 -4.94
N GLN A 94 23.81 -7.31 -5.48
CA GLN A 94 24.93 -6.63 -4.82
C GLN A 94 24.46 -5.96 -3.53
N GLU A 95 25.19 -6.22 -2.45
CA GLU A 95 24.90 -5.71 -1.11
C GLU A 95 24.74 -4.18 -1.09
N SER A 96 25.56 -3.45 -1.87
CA SER A 96 25.46 -1.99 -1.98
C SER A 96 24.12 -1.49 -2.54
N VAL A 97 23.50 -2.21 -3.47
CA VAL A 97 22.20 -1.87 -4.07
C VAL A 97 21.08 -2.21 -3.10
N ILE A 98 21.15 -3.38 -2.44
CA ILE A 98 20.18 -3.80 -1.41
C ILE A 98 20.20 -2.82 -0.24
N SER A 99 21.38 -2.49 0.30
CA SER A 99 21.51 -1.53 1.41
C SER A 99 20.95 -0.16 1.04
N LYS A 100 21.27 0.36 -0.16
CA LYS A 100 20.70 1.64 -0.63
C LYS A 100 19.16 1.59 -0.71
N TRP A 101 18.59 0.47 -1.12
CA TRP A 101 17.14 0.29 -1.19
C TRP A 101 16.52 0.22 0.20
N VAL A 102 17.11 -0.53 1.13
CA VAL A 102 16.69 -0.61 2.54
C VAL A 102 16.69 0.77 3.20
N TYR A 103 17.77 1.55 3.04
CA TYR A 103 17.83 2.91 3.59
C TYR A 103 16.80 3.85 2.96
N SER A 104 16.60 3.75 1.65
CA SER A 104 15.61 4.59 0.94
C SER A 104 14.19 4.29 1.41
N MET A 105 13.85 3.01 1.62
CA MET A 105 12.57 2.60 2.19
C MET A 105 12.39 3.07 3.62
N HIS A 106 13.43 2.95 4.46
CA HIS A 106 13.37 3.44 5.84
C HIS A 106 13.13 4.96 5.89
N ALA A 107 13.85 5.75 5.09
CA ALA A 107 13.64 7.19 5.00
C ALA A 107 12.23 7.54 4.49
N THR A 108 11.69 6.76 3.55
CA THR A 108 10.31 6.93 3.06
C THR A 108 9.30 6.61 4.17
N ASN A 109 9.56 5.59 5.00
CA ASN A 109 8.71 5.24 6.14
C ASN A 109 8.63 6.37 7.16
N THR A 110 9.76 7.01 7.49
CA THR A 110 9.79 8.18 8.39
C THR A 110 8.94 9.34 7.85
N VAL A 111 8.91 9.55 6.53
CA VAL A 111 8.02 10.56 5.92
C VAL A 111 6.56 10.14 6.07
N CYS A 112 6.23 8.86 5.88
CA CYS A 112 4.88 8.34 6.10
C CYS A 112 4.43 8.51 7.56
N GLU A 113 5.28 8.18 8.53
CA GLU A 113 5.03 8.39 9.97
C GLU A 113 4.77 9.88 10.28
N GLY A 114 5.56 10.79 9.71
CA GLY A 114 5.32 12.23 9.87
C GLY A 114 4.01 12.72 9.24
N LEU A 115 3.57 12.10 8.14
CA LEU A 115 2.26 12.37 7.54
C LEU A 115 1.11 11.83 8.39
N GLU A 116 1.29 10.65 9.01
CA GLU A 116 0.35 10.07 9.97
C GLU A 116 0.14 10.99 11.17
N ASP A 117 1.23 11.44 11.79
CA ASP A 117 1.19 12.40 12.90
C ASP A 117 0.51 13.71 12.49
N LEU A 118 0.83 14.25 11.32
CA LEU A 118 0.20 15.46 10.79
C LEU A 118 -1.30 15.28 10.57
N ALA A 119 -1.73 14.12 10.08
CA ALA A 119 -3.13 13.79 9.84
C ALA A 119 -3.87 13.41 11.14
N ASN A 120 -3.16 13.25 12.26
CA ASN A 120 -3.68 12.69 13.50
C ASN A 120 -4.35 11.32 13.28
N VAL A 121 -3.77 10.53 12.38
CA VAL A 121 -4.19 9.16 12.04
C VAL A 121 -3.03 8.24 12.34
N LYS A 122 -3.27 7.14 13.05
CA LYS A 122 -2.28 6.06 13.20
C LYS A 122 -2.73 4.84 12.40
N MET A 123 -1.85 4.32 11.55
CA MET A 123 -2.09 3.07 10.81
C MET A 123 -2.05 1.82 11.71
N ASP A 124 -1.67 1.99 12.98
CA ASP A 124 -1.32 0.94 13.96
C ASP A 124 -2.51 0.16 14.56
N ILE A 125 -3.76 0.53 14.24
CA ILE A 125 -4.93 0.13 15.06
C ILE A 125 -5.67 -1.10 14.53
N THR A 126 -4.99 -2.06 13.90
CA THR A 126 -5.67 -3.34 13.61
C THR A 126 -4.77 -4.54 13.77
N ASP A 127 -5.24 -5.55 14.52
CA ASP A 127 -4.70 -6.93 14.62
C ASP A 127 -4.42 -7.60 13.26
N LYS A 128 -4.89 -6.98 12.17
CA LYS A 128 -4.69 -7.41 10.80
C LYS A 128 -3.34 -6.99 10.22
N HIS A 129 -2.68 -5.97 10.75
CA HIS A 129 -1.40 -5.47 10.23
C HIS A 129 -0.21 -5.93 11.09
N VAL A 130 -0.03 -7.24 11.21
CA VAL A 130 1.02 -7.86 12.04
C VAL A 130 2.44 -7.34 11.74
N ASP A 131 2.67 -6.92 10.50
CA ASP A 131 3.94 -6.36 10.03
C ASP A 131 4.23 -4.95 10.54
N ALA A 132 3.21 -4.20 10.99
CA ALA A 132 3.39 -2.89 11.63
C ALA A 132 3.46 -2.97 13.16
N SER A 133 3.35 -4.18 13.74
CA SER A 133 3.39 -4.34 15.19
C SER A 133 4.71 -3.83 15.80
N ASP A 134 4.64 -3.35 17.04
CA ASP A 134 5.82 -2.95 17.84
C ASP A 134 6.96 -3.97 17.79
N SER A 135 6.62 -5.27 17.78
CA SER A 135 7.58 -6.35 17.72
C SER A 135 8.38 -6.40 16.41
N ARG A 136 7.74 -6.05 15.28
CA ARG A 136 8.34 -6.00 13.95
C ARG A 136 9.12 -4.71 13.77
N VAL A 137 8.56 -3.57 14.15
CA VAL A 137 9.24 -2.26 14.13
C VAL A 137 10.55 -2.29 14.93
N LYS A 138 10.52 -2.89 16.13
CA LYS A 138 11.71 -3.03 16.97
C LYS A 138 12.78 -3.89 16.28
N ARG A 139 12.38 -5.00 15.66
CA ARG A 139 13.31 -5.89 14.93
C ARG A 139 13.93 -5.18 13.73
N ASP A 140 13.12 -4.48 12.93
CA ASP A 140 13.60 -3.74 11.76
C ASP A 140 14.61 -2.67 12.17
N THR A 141 14.35 -1.97 13.28
CA THR A 141 15.29 -0.99 13.86
C THR A 141 16.61 -1.64 14.29
N GLU A 142 16.57 -2.83 14.89
CA GLU A 142 17.76 -3.59 15.25
C GLU A 142 18.53 -4.08 14.02
N ASP A 143 17.84 -4.49 12.97
CA ASP A 143 18.44 -4.99 11.73
C ASP A 143 19.08 -3.85 10.92
N ILE A 144 18.48 -2.66 10.89
CA ILE A 144 19.09 -1.46 10.28
C ILE A 144 20.42 -1.11 10.97
N LYS A 145 20.50 -1.24 12.29
CA LYS A 145 21.75 -0.99 13.04
C LYS A 145 22.86 -1.95 12.62
N LYS A 146 22.54 -3.23 12.38
CA LYS A 146 23.53 -4.22 11.90
C LYS A 146 24.07 -3.89 10.51
N LEU A 147 23.28 -3.22 9.66
CA LEU A 147 23.72 -2.77 8.34
C LEU A 147 24.64 -1.54 8.41
N LEU A 148 24.56 -0.74 9.48
CA LEU A 148 25.36 0.47 9.67
C LEU A 148 26.73 0.21 10.34
N GLY A 149 26.93 -0.95 10.97
CA GLY A 149 28.13 -1.30 11.75
C GLY A 149 27.97 -1.03 13.23
#